data_AF-A0A497IGV8-F1
#
_entry.id   AF-A0A497IGV8-F1
#
_cell.length_a   1.000
_cell.length_b   1.000
_cell.length_c   1.000
_cell.angle_alpha   90.00
_cell.angle_beta   90.00
_cell.angle_gamma   90.00
#
_symmetry.space_group_name_H-M   'P 1'
#
loop_
_entity.id
_entity.type
_entity.pdbx_description
1 polymer ?
#
loop_
_entity_poly.entity_id
_entity_poly.type
_entity_poly.pdbx_seq_one_letter_code
_entity_poly.pdbx_strand_id
1 'polypeptide(L)'
;MSKIIMSAAIRGAHKIVNRVEKKYKEVLEKYGPDQEIGFPDTAYYLPIIYGITGIPVKTLGDCQPVLRRCRQLLPPPVKEKAHLPYLAPALDAGMATLWAEEIEEAIRYLEQPDFYLRGEEVTEDNIWLGAADDVIMRKRGVEFVDGTAPGFAAILGAPPSEEIAAKIARELQLKDLYVFMASDNNGARTSEQLVKAGVQIGWPTRLVSFGPYTSAAVFALGFATRVAMSFGGAKPGDFRKVLIYNKDRVFAFVLALGFVSDEWYANACGAINWGFPTIADTPIPEVLPTGICTYEHVVSNVSYDEMVQKAIEVRGLKVTVTEVPIPLDYGAAFEGERVRGADIYLECGGGRTQMTEFSEMKRMDEVDDGKVEVFGPNIKDVEPGSKLPLGINVLFAGREMQEDFLPILERQIHHLINYAQGLMHIGQRDIAWLRVSKQAVEKGFTLEHIGNILHAMFHKDFGAILDKVQVQIFTEQDKVMELTEKAREAFRKRDERIAGMTDEDEETYYSCTLCQSFAPSHV
;
A
#
# COMPACT_ATOMS: atom_id res chain seq x y z
N MET A 1 -14.96 -16.52 24.58
CA MET A 1 -13.49 -16.34 24.74
C MET A 1 -12.84 -17.72 24.67
N SER A 2 -11.89 -17.94 23.75
CA SER A 2 -11.33 -19.29 23.49
C SER A 2 -10.13 -19.61 24.38
N LYS A 3 -10.29 -20.54 25.33
CA LYS A 3 -9.16 -21.08 26.13
C LYS A 3 -8.06 -21.68 25.25
N ILE A 4 -8.44 -22.31 24.14
CA ILE A 4 -7.51 -22.98 23.23
C ILE A 4 -6.56 -21.96 22.60
N ILE A 5 -7.10 -20.87 22.06
CA ILE A 5 -6.30 -19.78 21.47
C ILE A 5 -5.37 -19.18 22.50
N MET A 6 -5.90 -18.77 23.66
CA MET A 6 -5.09 -18.11 24.69
C MET A 6 -3.97 -19.02 25.20
N SER A 7 -4.24 -20.33 25.33
CA SER A 7 -3.22 -21.30 25.73
C SER A 7 -2.16 -21.50 24.65
N ALA A 8 -2.55 -21.54 23.38
CA ALA A 8 -1.66 -21.68 22.24
C ALA A 8 -0.75 -20.46 22.07
N ALA A 9 -1.32 -19.26 22.17
CA ALA A 9 -0.57 -18.01 22.12
C ALA A 9 0.50 -17.92 23.22
N ILE A 10 0.15 -18.29 24.46
CA ILE A 10 1.12 -18.30 25.56
C ILE A 10 2.23 -19.33 25.30
N ARG A 11 1.90 -20.54 24.84
CA ARG A 11 2.94 -21.54 24.48
C ARG A 11 3.85 -21.03 23.35
N GLY A 12 3.27 -20.43 22.31
CA GLY A 12 4.00 -19.84 21.19
C GLY A 12 4.94 -18.74 21.65
N ALA A 13 4.47 -17.84 22.51
CA ALA A 13 5.29 -16.77 23.07
C ALA A 13 6.48 -17.31 23.88
N HIS A 14 6.26 -18.35 24.71
CA HIS A 14 7.37 -19.02 25.39
C HIS A 14 8.38 -19.62 24.41
N LYS A 15 7.92 -20.31 23.35
CA LYS A 15 8.82 -20.88 22.32
C LYS A 15 9.65 -19.81 21.64
N ILE A 16 9.01 -18.72 21.20
CA ILE A 16 9.64 -17.61 20.49
C ILE A 16 10.65 -16.91 21.39
N VAL A 17 10.26 -16.47 22.59
CA VAL A 17 11.18 -15.78 23.51
C VAL A 17 12.37 -16.68 23.88
N ASN A 18 12.15 -17.98 24.10
CA ASN A 18 13.25 -18.93 24.34
C ASN A 18 14.20 -19.05 23.14
N ARG A 19 13.65 -19.16 21.92
CA ARG A 19 14.41 -19.23 20.65
C ARG A 19 15.28 -17.98 20.49
N VAL A 20 14.66 -16.81 20.61
CA VAL A 20 15.32 -15.51 20.41
C VAL A 20 16.37 -15.27 21.48
N GLU A 21 16.11 -15.56 22.75
CA GLU A 21 17.12 -15.42 23.80
C GLU A 21 18.34 -16.32 23.57
N LYS A 22 18.13 -17.54 23.07
CA LYS A 22 19.24 -18.43 22.73
C LYS A 22 20.07 -17.82 21.60
N LYS A 23 19.42 -17.39 20.51
CA LYS A 23 20.08 -16.76 19.37
C LYS A 23 20.81 -15.47 19.77
N TYR A 24 20.18 -14.64 20.60
CA TYR A 24 20.76 -13.42 21.14
C TYR A 24 22.05 -13.69 21.92
N LYS A 25 22.08 -14.72 22.78
CA LYS A 25 23.29 -15.10 23.51
C LYS A 25 24.43 -15.52 22.58
N GLU A 26 24.14 -16.34 21.58
CA GLU A 26 25.12 -16.76 20.57
C GLU A 26 25.72 -15.57 19.82
N VAL A 27 24.88 -14.60 19.44
CA VAL A 27 25.28 -13.39 18.72
C VAL A 27 26.05 -12.43 19.64
N LEU A 28 25.60 -12.27 20.89
CA LEU A 28 26.26 -11.44 21.89
C LEU A 28 27.66 -11.97 22.22
N GLU A 29 27.82 -13.29 22.35
CA GLU A 29 29.13 -13.93 22.54
C GLU A 29 30.05 -13.72 21.34
N LYS A 30 29.49 -13.73 20.13
CA LYS A 30 30.26 -13.59 18.88
C LYS A 30 30.71 -12.15 18.61
N TYR A 31 29.84 -11.17 18.81
CA TYR A 31 30.09 -9.78 18.40
C TYR A 31 30.32 -8.80 19.57
N GLY A 32 29.99 -9.20 20.80
CA GLY A 32 30.09 -8.35 21.97
C GLY A 32 28.92 -7.35 22.15
N PRO A 33 28.80 -6.72 23.33
CA PRO A 33 27.66 -5.86 23.68
C PRO A 33 27.62 -4.54 22.90
N ASP A 34 28.77 -4.02 22.46
CA ASP A 34 28.87 -2.71 21.80
C ASP A 34 28.58 -2.76 20.29
N GLN A 35 28.37 -3.96 19.73
CA GLN A 35 28.02 -4.11 18.31
C GLN A 35 26.68 -3.43 18.01
N GLU A 36 26.70 -2.53 17.02
CA GLU A 36 25.49 -1.85 16.53
C GLU A 36 24.52 -2.83 15.88
N ILE A 37 23.23 -2.59 16.11
CA ILE A 37 22.11 -3.38 15.59
C ILE A 37 20.91 -2.47 15.33
N GLY A 38 20.16 -2.72 14.25
CA GLY A 38 18.98 -1.92 13.92
C GLY A 38 18.42 -2.22 12.53
N PHE A 39 17.36 -1.51 12.18
CA PHE A 39 16.78 -1.50 10.84
C PHE A 39 17.42 -0.41 9.96
N PRO A 40 17.40 -0.57 8.63
CA PRO A 40 18.05 0.37 7.73
C PRO A 40 17.39 1.75 7.78
N ASP A 41 18.24 2.79 7.85
CA ASP A 41 17.89 4.20 7.63
C ASP A 41 16.62 4.66 8.36
N THR A 42 16.53 4.34 9.66
CA THR A 42 15.41 4.77 10.50
C THR A 42 15.82 5.51 11.77
N ALA A 43 15.14 6.62 12.06
CA ALA A 43 15.27 7.36 13.31
C ALA A 43 14.46 6.75 14.46
N TYR A 44 13.73 5.65 14.20
CA TYR A 44 12.82 5.02 15.15
C TYR A 44 13.39 3.73 15.77
N TYR A 45 14.68 3.46 15.60
CA TYR A 45 15.38 2.29 16.16
C TYR A 45 14.67 0.97 15.77
N LEU A 46 14.25 0.18 16.75
CA LEU A 46 13.33 -0.93 16.60
C LEU A 46 11.91 -0.41 16.90
N PRO A 47 11.06 -0.16 15.89
CA PRO A 47 9.89 0.67 16.06
C PRO A 47 8.83 0.19 17.05
N ILE A 48 8.56 -1.11 17.16
CA ILE A 48 7.58 -1.64 18.11
C ILE A 48 8.12 -1.44 19.53
N ILE A 49 9.35 -1.86 19.80
CA ILE A 49 10.01 -1.67 21.10
C ILE A 49 10.08 -0.19 21.46
N TYR A 50 10.55 0.65 20.54
CA TYR A 50 10.73 2.09 20.78
C TYR A 50 9.39 2.80 20.98
N GLY A 51 8.39 2.51 20.14
CA GLY A 51 7.06 3.10 20.26
C GLY A 51 6.35 2.73 21.56
N ILE A 52 6.43 1.46 21.99
CA ILE A 52 5.72 0.97 23.16
C ILE A 52 6.50 1.22 24.47
N THR A 53 7.82 1.08 24.47
CA THR A 53 8.63 1.15 25.70
C THR A 53 9.45 2.42 25.85
N GLY A 54 9.70 3.15 24.75
CA GLY A 54 10.60 4.29 24.71
C GLY A 54 12.08 3.93 24.74
N ILE A 55 12.43 2.64 24.72
CA ILE A 55 13.82 2.17 24.76
C ILE A 55 14.43 2.28 23.36
N PRO A 56 15.46 3.12 23.15
CA PRO A 56 16.15 3.22 21.87
C PRO A 56 17.22 2.13 21.78
N VAL A 57 16.89 1.00 21.16
CA VAL A 57 17.85 -0.10 20.94
C VAL A 57 18.85 0.30 19.85
N LYS A 58 20.13 0.46 20.21
CA LYS A 58 21.21 0.82 19.29
C LYS A 58 22.26 -0.27 19.17
N THR A 59 22.51 -0.99 20.28
CA THR A 59 23.53 -2.04 20.34
C THR A 59 22.94 -3.36 20.83
N LEU A 60 23.70 -4.45 20.66
CA LEU A 60 23.33 -5.75 21.24
C LEU A 60 23.14 -5.68 22.76
N GLY A 61 23.88 -4.82 23.47
CA GLY A 61 23.69 -4.60 24.90
C GLY A 61 22.29 -4.08 25.26
N ASP A 62 21.71 -3.22 24.41
CA ASP A 62 20.39 -2.63 24.63
C ASP A 62 19.23 -3.62 24.47
N CYS A 63 19.45 -4.76 23.80
CA CYS A 63 18.46 -5.84 23.69
C CYS A 63 18.21 -6.55 25.04
N GLN A 64 19.21 -6.59 25.92
CA GLN A 64 19.12 -7.30 27.20
C GLN A 64 17.99 -6.80 28.13
N PRO A 65 17.81 -5.49 28.38
CA PRO A 65 16.68 -5.00 29.18
C PRO A 65 15.33 -5.30 28.53
N VAL A 66 15.25 -5.30 27.19
CA VAL A 66 14.02 -5.63 26.46
C VAL A 66 13.66 -7.11 26.65
N LEU A 67 14.60 -8.04 26.45
CA LEU A 67 14.38 -9.48 26.66
C LEU A 67 14.01 -9.81 28.11
N ARG A 68 14.62 -9.11 29.08
CA ARG A 68 14.22 -9.23 30.49
C ARG A 68 12.76 -8.82 30.70
N ARG A 69 12.30 -7.76 30.03
CA ARG A 69 10.90 -7.34 30.08
C ARG A 69 9.97 -8.33 29.39
N CYS A 70 10.39 -8.93 28.26
CA CYS A 70 9.66 -10.04 27.64
C CYS A 70 9.41 -11.16 28.66
N ARG A 71 10.45 -11.59 29.40
CA ARG A 71 10.33 -12.61 30.45
C ARG A 71 9.36 -12.24 31.57
N GLN A 72 9.33 -10.98 31.96
CA GLN A 72 8.41 -10.49 32.99
C GLN A 72 6.95 -10.46 32.52
N LEU A 73 6.73 -10.20 31.23
CA LEU A 73 5.40 -10.21 30.63
C LEU A 73 4.88 -11.60 30.31
N LEU A 74 5.76 -12.60 30.13
CA LEU A 74 5.35 -13.96 29.82
C LEU A 74 4.51 -14.55 30.96
N PRO A 75 3.22 -14.83 30.75
CA PRO A 75 2.39 -15.45 31.78
C PRO A 75 2.79 -16.93 31.96
N PRO A 76 2.47 -17.52 33.13
CA PRO A 76 2.64 -18.94 33.32
C PRO A 76 1.75 -19.75 32.35
N PRO A 77 2.14 -20.99 31.99
CA PRO A 77 1.30 -21.87 31.20
C PRO A 77 -0.09 -22.07 31.81
N VAL A 78 -1.08 -22.20 30.93
CA VAL A 78 -2.48 -22.38 31.30
C VAL A 78 -2.71 -23.70 32.00
N LYS A 79 -3.30 -23.68 33.21
CA LYS A 79 -3.63 -24.91 33.95
C LYS A 79 -4.76 -25.68 33.27
N GLU A 80 -4.68 -27.01 33.23
CA GLU A 80 -5.70 -27.87 32.63
C GLU A 80 -7.08 -27.69 33.27
N LYS A 81 -7.14 -27.65 34.61
CA LYS A 81 -8.40 -27.59 35.39
C LYS A 81 -8.93 -26.18 35.67
N ALA A 82 -8.22 -25.12 35.29
CA ALA A 82 -8.67 -23.73 35.49
C ALA A 82 -9.11 -23.10 34.15
N HIS A 83 -10.14 -22.27 34.18
CA HIS A 83 -10.61 -21.51 33.00
C HIS A 83 -9.84 -20.21 32.73
N LEU A 84 -8.87 -19.89 33.59
CA LEU A 84 -7.86 -18.86 33.36
C LEU A 84 -6.79 -19.43 32.44
N PRO A 85 -6.31 -18.68 31.43
CA PRO A 85 -6.12 -17.23 31.40
C PRO A 85 -7.27 -16.45 30.76
N TYR A 86 -7.37 -15.18 31.15
CA TYR A 86 -8.14 -14.15 30.44
C TYR A 86 -7.38 -13.67 29.19
N LEU A 87 -8.06 -12.88 28.36
CA LEU A 87 -7.49 -12.22 27.17
C LEU A 87 -6.20 -11.43 27.51
N ALA A 88 -6.18 -10.67 28.62
CA ALA A 88 -5.04 -9.82 28.99
C ALA A 88 -3.68 -10.57 29.08
N PRO A 89 -3.53 -11.68 29.82
CA PRO A 89 -2.30 -12.47 29.79
C PRO A 89 -1.84 -12.91 28.39
N ALA A 90 -2.76 -13.26 27.49
CA ALA A 90 -2.39 -13.65 26.14
C ALA A 90 -1.94 -12.45 25.30
N LEU A 91 -2.49 -11.26 25.56
CA LEU A 91 -2.02 -10.01 24.95
C LEU A 91 -0.64 -9.60 25.45
N ASP A 92 -0.35 -9.79 26.74
CA ASP A 92 0.99 -9.58 27.30
C ASP A 92 2.00 -10.55 26.67
N ALA A 93 1.60 -11.82 26.50
CA ALA A 93 2.38 -12.81 25.77
C ALA A 93 2.62 -12.40 24.31
N GLY A 94 1.59 -11.91 23.63
CA GLY A 94 1.68 -11.39 22.27
C GLY A 94 2.63 -10.19 22.15
N MET A 95 2.59 -9.26 23.10
CA MET A 95 3.53 -8.12 23.13
C MET A 95 4.98 -8.59 23.32
N ALA A 96 5.22 -9.55 24.22
CA ALA A 96 6.54 -10.15 24.41
C ALA A 96 7.05 -10.88 23.15
N THR A 97 6.15 -11.54 22.41
CA THR A 97 6.46 -12.15 21.11
C THR A 97 6.95 -11.11 20.11
N LEU A 98 6.21 -10.01 19.94
CA LEU A 98 6.58 -8.98 18.96
C LEU A 98 7.93 -8.34 19.26
N TRP A 99 8.23 -8.04 20.54
CA TRP A 99 9.55 -7.51 20.92
C TRP A 99 10.67 -8.52 20.68
N ALA A 100 10.43 -9.80 20.95
CA ALA A 100 11.43 -10.83 20.70
C ALA A 100 11.70 -10.99 19.19
N GLU A 101 10.66 -11.05 18.36
CA GLU A 101 10.83 -11.20 16.92
C GLU A 101 11.38 -9.94 16.24
N GLU A 102 11.11 -8.75 16.78
CA GLU A 102 11.74 -7.51 16.31
C GLU A 102 13.26 -7.51 16.57
N ILE A 103 13.69 -8.04 17.72
CA ILE A 103 15.11 -8.29 18.01
C ILE A 103 15.69 -9.36 17.06
N GLU A 104 14.94 -10.44 16.80
CA GLU A 104 15.38 -11.50 15.89
C GLU A 104 15.61 -10.99 14.46
N GLU A 105 14.70 -10.16 13.95
CA GLU A 105 14.88 -9.53 12.63
C GLU A 105 16.01 -8.51 12.63
N ALA A 106 16.20 -7.75 13.71
CA ALA A 106 17.35 -6.86 13.84
C ALA A 106 18.68 -7.65 13.83
N ILE A 107 18.72 -8.83 14.46
CA ILE A 107 19.87 -9.76 14.42
C ILE A 107 20.07 -10.27 13.00
N ARG A 108 19.00 -10.54 12.25
CA ARG A 108 19.09 -10.96 10.84
C ARG A 108 19.72 -9.89 9.98
N TYR A 109 19.34 -8.61 10.14
CA TYR A 109 19.99 -7.50 9.45
C TYR A 109 21.49 -7.40 9.76
N LEU A 110 21.90 -7.72 10.99
CA LEU A 110 23.31 -7.76 11.39
C LEU A 110 24.07 -8.93 10.75
N GLU A 111 23.52 -10.16 10.80
CA GLU A 111 24.22 -11.36 10.33
C GLU A 111 24.13 -11.58 8.82
N GLN A 112 23.06 -11.07 8.19
CA GLN A 112 22.73 -11.27 6.78
C GLN A 112 22.27 -9.93 6.17
N PRO A 113 23.19 -8.96 6.00
CA PRO A 113 22.84 -7.59 5.59
C PRO A 113 22.20 -7.48 4.20
N ASP A 114 22.43 -8.46 3.34
CA ASP A 114 21.89 -8.52 1.97
C ASP A 114 20.63 -9.40 1.84
N PHE A 115 20.10 -9.92 2.96
CA PHE A 115 18.90 -10.75 2.95
C PHE A 115 17.66 -9.99 2.47
N TYR A 116 17.51 -8.75 2.94
CA TYR A 116 16.45 -7.84 2.54
C TYR A 116 16.96 -6.79 1.56
N LEU A 117 16.16 -6.48 0.56
CA LEU A 117 16.42 -5.39 -0.37
C LEU A 117 16.27 -4.02 0.31
N ARG A 118 17.00 -3.04 -0.21
CA ARG A 118 16.86 -1.63 0.17
C ARG A 118 16.14 -0.90 -0.96
N GLY A 119 14.91 -0.46 -0.72
CA GLY A 119 14.14 0.32 -1.69
C GLY A 119 12.68 -0.13 -1.82
N GLU A 120 12.04 0.41 -2.85
CA GLU A 120 10.60 0.23 -3.08
C GLU A 120 10.26 -1.00 -3.96
N GLU A 121 11.17 -1.40 -4.85
CA GLU A 121 10.97 -2.44 -5.86
C GLU A 121 11.72 -3.73 -5.51
N VAL A 122 11.16 -4.87 -5.90
CA VAL A 122 11.83 -6.17 -5.85
C VAL A 122 12.80 -6.35 -7.02
N THR A 123 13.69 -7.33 -6.95
CA THR A 123 14.57 -7.74 -8.06
C THR A 123 14.22 -9.14 -8.54
N GLU A 124 14.79 -9.56 -9.67
CA GLU A 124 14.61 -10.93 -10.20
C GLU A 124 15.15 -12.00 -9.23
N ASP A 125 16.22 -11.68 -8.50
CA ASP A 125 16.91 -12.62 -7.60
C ASP A 125 16.41 -12.57 -6.15
N ASN A 126 15.79 -11.47 -5.73
CA ASN A 126 15.32 -11.29 -4.36
C ASN A 126 14.01 -10.50 -4.32
N ILE A 127 13.03 -11.04 -3.61
CA ILE A 127 11.71 -10.42 -3.46
C ILE A 127 11.47 -9.85 -2.05
N TRP A 128 12.39 -10.01 -1.11
CA TRP A 128 12.13 -9.66 0.29
C TRP A 128 12.54 -8.22 0.58
N LEU A 129 11.57 -7.38 0.97
CA LEU A 129 11.76 -5.95 1.20
C LEU A 129 12.09 -5.62 2.66
N GLY A 130 11.72 -6.47 3.62
CA GLY A 130 12.00 -6.26 5.03
C GLY A 130 11.39 -4.97 5.61
N ALA A 131 12.09 -4.37 6.58
CA ALA A 131 11.68 -3.12 7.20
C ALA A 131 11.74 -1.95 6.20
N ALA A 132 10.63 -1.20 6.08
CA ALA A 132 10.63 0.07 5.35
C ALA A 132 11.63 1.04 6.00
N ASP A 133 12.45 1.73 5.22
CA ASP A 133 13.22 2.87 5.73
C ASP A 133 12.31 4.09 6.02
N ASP A 134 12.87 5.16 6.56
CA ASP A 134 12.10 6.36 6.90
C ASP A 134 11.60 7.15 5.67
N VAL A 135 12.23 7.02 4.50
CA VAL A 135 11.79 7.66 3.26
C VAL A 135 10.53 6.97 2.75
N ILE A 136 10.57 5.64 2.65
CA ILE A 136 9.42 4.81 2.29
C ILE A 136 8.30 5.00 3.30
N MET A 137 8.61 4.96 4.61
CA MET A 137 7.61 5.15 5.66
C MET A 137 6.92 6.51 5.54
N ARG A 138 7.66 7.60 5.31
CA ARG A 138 7.04 8.93 5.12
C ARG A 138 6.19 8.99 3.84
N LYS A 139 6.72 8.50 2.73
CA LYS A 139 6.06 8.55 1.42
C LYS A 139 4.79 7.70 1.37
N ARG A 140 4.78 6.53 2.01
CA ARG A 140 3.64 5.60 1.99
C ARG A 140 2.72 5.79 3.19
N GLY A 141 3.27 6.21 4.33
CA GLY A 141 2.49 6.41 5.54
C GLY A 141 1.56 7.63 5.49
N VAL A 142 1.83 8.62 4.62
CA VAL A 142 0.88 9.73 4.37
C VAL A 142 -0.45 9.23 3.79
N GLU A 143 -0.41 8.19 2.95
CA GLU A 143 -1.60 7.61 2.30
C GLU A 143 -2.60 7.05 3.33
N PHE A 144 -2.09 6.61 4.50
CA PHE A 144 -2.90 6.11 5.62
C PHE A 144 -3.65 7.21 6.36
N VAL A 145 -3.31 8.46 6.09
CA VAL A 145 -3.77 9.60 6.86
C VAL A 145 -4.63 10.54 6.03
N ASP A 146 -4.27 10.76 4.77
CA ASP A 146 -5.13 11.46 3.80
C ASP A 146 -6.31 10.60 3.31
N GLY A 147 -6.26 9.29 3.56
CA GLY A 147 -7.34 8.34 3.25
C GLY A 147 -7.23 7.69 1.87
N THR A 148 -6.17 7.98 1.10
CA THR A 148 -5.90 7.33 -0.20
C THR A 148 -5.54 5.85 -0.08
N ALA A 149 -5.10 5.40 1.09
CA ALA A 149 -5.03 4.01 1.48
C ALA A 149 -5.57 3.84 2.91
N PRO A 150 -6.77 3.28 3.14
CA PRO A 150 -7.38 3.30 4.47
C PRO A 150 -6.65 2.44 5.51
N GLY A 151 -5.81 1.51 5.09
CA GLY A 151 -5.18 0.53 5.97
C GLY A 151 -4.38 -0.54 5.22
N PHE A 152 -4.14 -1.66 5.89
CA PHE A 152 -3.41 -2.78 5.30
C PHE A 152 -3.97 -4.15 5.73
N ALA A 153 -3.89 -5.14 4.85
CA ALA A 153 -4.07 -6.54 5.18
C ALA A 153 -2.71 -7.21 5.39
N ALA A 154 -2.45 -7.73 6.59
CA ALA A 154 -1.27 -8.52 6.88
C ALA A 154 -1.55 -10.00 6.61
N ILE A 155 -0.99 -10.56 5.54
CA ILE A 155 -1.13 -11.97 5.18
C ILE A 155 0.00 -12.77 5.84
N LEU A 156 -0.37 -13.78 6.62
CA LEU A 156 0.55 -14.81 7.11
C LEU A 156 0.27 -16.13 6.40
N GLY A 157 1.29 -16.68 5.73
CA GLY A 157 1.22 -17.96 5.04
C GLY A 157 0.85 -17.85 3.56
N ALA A 158 0.07 -18.82 3.08
CA ALA A 158 -0.30 -18.93 1.68
C ALA A 158 -1.60 -19.72 1.48
N PRO A 159 -2.47 -19.27 0.56
CA PRO A 159 -3.60 -20.07 0.10
C PRO A 159 -3.15 -21.28 -0.74
N PRO A 160 -4.06 -22.20 -1.08
CA PRO A 160 -3.72 -23.46 -1.75
C PRO A 160 -3.18 -23.31 -3.18
N SER A 161 -3.48 -22.19 -3.86
CA SER A 161 -3.07 -21.98 -5.25
C SER A 161 -2.74 -20.52 -5.57
N GLU A 162 -2.02 -20.33 -6.66
CA GLU A 162 -1.58 -19.04 -7.18
C GLU A 162 -2.76 -18.17 -7.63
N GLU A 163 -3.80 -18.80 -8.20
CA GLU A 163 -5.01 -18.12 -8.63
C GLU A 163 -5.79 -17.54 -7.44
N ILE A 164 -5.85 -18.27 -6.32
CA ILE A 164 -6.50 -17.80 -5.09
C ILE A 164 -5.69 -16.64 -4.49
N ALA A 165 -4.36 -16.76 -4.44
CA ALA A 165 -3.49 -15.68 -3.96
C ALA A 165 -3.68 -14.40 -4.79
N ALA A 166 -3.66 -14.52 -6.12
CA ALA A 166 -3.87 -13.40 -7.04
C ALA A 166 -5.26 -12.78 -6.87
N LYS A 167 -6.30 -13.60 -6.71
CA LYS A 167 -7.67 -13.11 -6.47
C LYS A 167 -7.76 -12.30 -5.18
N ILE A 168 -7.25 -12.81 -4.06
CA ILE A 168 -7.26 -12.12 -2.76
C ILE A 168 -6.48 -10.81 -2.84
N ALA A 169 -5.26 -10.84 -3.40
CA ALA A 169 -4.43 -9.64 -3.54
C ALA A 169 -5.11 -8.56 -4.39
N ARG A 170 -5.69 -8.96 -5.53
CA ARG A 170 -6.42 -8.06 -6.43
C ARG A 170 -7.64 -7.45 -5.77
N GLU A 171 -8.43 -8.24 -5.03
CA GLU A 171 -9.57 -7.72 -4.29
C GLU A 171 -9.14 -6.70 -3.23
N LEU A 172 -8.04 -6.94 -2.51
CA LEU A 172 -7.50 -5.99 -1.55
C LEU A 172 -7.01 -4.70 -2.20
N GLN A 173 -6.34 -4.78 -3.35
CA GLN A 173 -5.89 -3.62 -4.14
C GLN A 173 -7.07 -2.78 -4.63
N LEU A 174 -8.16 -3.40 -5.08
CA LEU A 174 -9.41 -2.73 -5.48
C LEU A 174 -10.13 -2.02 -4.32
N LYS A 175 -9.74 -2.31 -3.08
CA LYS A 175 -10.20 -1.63 -1.86
C LYS A 175 -9.16 -0.64 -1.33
N ASP A 176 -8.15 -0.32 -2.14
CA ASP A 176 -7.05 0.59 -1.86
C ASP A 176 -6.20 0.21 -0.64
N LEU A 177 -6.21 -1.07 -0.24
CA LEU A 177 -5.45 -1.56 0.90
C LEU A 177 -4.02 -1.94 0.50
N TYR A 178 -3.07 -1.65 1.39
CA TYR A 178 -1.77 -2.31 1.33
C TYR A 178 -1.89 -3.78 1.72
N VAL A 179 -1.07 -4.64 1.12
CA VAL A 179 -1.00 -6.06 1.44
C VAL A 179 0.42 -6.36 1.90
N PHE A 180 0.56 -6.73 3.17
CA PHE A 180 1.83 -7.00 3.82
C PHE A 180 1.98 -8.50 4.04
N MET A 181 2.89 -9.15 3.30
CA MET A 181 2.97 -10.61 3.22
C MET A 181 4.18 -11.14 3.98
N ALA A 182 3.95 -12.10 4.87
CA ALA A 182 4.98 -12.75 5.65
C ALA A 182 4.70 -14.26 5.87
N SER A 183 5.72 -15.00 6.31
CA SER A 183 5.65 -16.43 6.67
C SER A 183 5.34 -17.36 5.48
N ASP A 184 5.36 -18.66 5.77
CA ASP A 184 5.01 -19.74 4.85
C ASP A 184 3.96 -20.66 5.45
N ASN A 185 3.25 -21.37 4.59
CA ASN A 185 2.39 -22.49 4.95
C ASN A 185 2.86 -23.73 4.20
N ASN A 186 3.53 -24.65 4.90
CA ASN A 186 4.14 -25.86 4.33
C ASN A 186 5.09 -25.56 3.15
N GLY A 187 5.88 -24.49 3.25
CA GLY A 187 6.83 -24.06 2.23
C GLY A 187 6.24 -23.19 1.12
N ALA A 188 4.92 -23.00 1.05
CA ALA A 188 4.28 -22.07 0.12
C ALA A 188 4.16 -20.66 0.74
N ARG A 189 4.41 -19.62 -0.06
CA ARG A 189 4.33 -18.20 0.38
C ARG A 189 3.48 -17.40 -0.58
N THR A 190 2.61 -16.54 -0.06
CA THR A 190 1.75 -15.68 -0.87
C THR A 190 2.57 -14.84 -1.85
N SER A 191 3.67 -14.21 -1.40
CA SER A 191 4.54 -13.39 -2.26
C SER A 191 5.10 -14.16 -3.45
N GLU A 192 5.55 -15.40 -3.25
CA GLU A 192 6.10 -16.25 -4.30
C GLU A 192 4.99 -16.72 -5.27
N GLN A 193 3.80 -17.02 -4.75
CA GLN A 193 2.63 -17.36 -5.57
C GLN A 193 2.21 -16.21 -6.47
N LEU A 194 2.22 -14.97 -5.98
CA LEU A 194 1.91 -13.78 -6.77
C LEU A 194 2.93 -13.58 -7.91
N VAL A 195 4.22 -13.73 -7.62
CA VAL A 195 5.27 -13.63 -8.65
C VAL A 195 5.08 -14.70 -9.73
N LYS A 196 4.77 -15.95 -9.34
CA LYS A 196 4.50 -17.04 -10.30
C LYS A 196 3.23 -16.80 -11.14
N ALA A 197 2.22 -16.17 -10.55
CA ALA A 197 1.02 -15.73 -11.24
C ALA A 197 1.23 -14.50 -12.16
N GLY A 198 2.45 -13.95 -12.24
CA GLY A 198 2.76 -12.77 -13.04
C GLY A 198 2.26 -11.46 -12.45
N VAL A 199 1.97 -11.41 -11.15
CA VAL A 199 1.53 -10.20 -10.44
C VAL A 199 2.76 -9.41 -9.98
N GLN A 200 2.79 -8.12 -10.28
CA GLN A 200 3.87 -7.23 -9.82
C GLN A 200 3.72 -6.92 -8.33
N ILE A 201 4.75 -7.24 -7.56
CA ILE A 201 4.83 -6.96 -6.11
C ILE A 201 5.85 -5.85 -5.83
N GLY A 202 5.65 -5.15 -4.71
CA GLY A 202 6.47 -4.02 -4.28
C GLY A 202 5.66 -2.97 -3.54
N TRP A 203 6.37 -1.96 -3.01
CA TRP A 203 5.72 -0.77 -2.45
C TRP A 203 4.86 -0.01 -3.48
N PRO A 204 5.28 0.16 -4.76
CA PRO A 204 4.48 0.90 -5.75
C PRO A 204 3.14 0.26 -6.08
N THR A 205 3.03 -1.07 -6.04
CA THR A 205 1.78 -1.80 -6.30
C THR A 205 1.00 -2.11 -5.03
N ARG A 206 1.47 -1.62 -3.87
CA ARG A 206 0.92 -1.88 -2.52
C ARG A 206 0.96 -3.35 -2.08
N LEU A 207 1.64 -4.24 -2.82
CA LEU A 207 1.80 -5.66 -2.49
C LEU A 207 3.21 -5.91 -1.94
N VAL A 208 3.41 -5.72 -0.64
CA VAL A 208 4.74 -5.71 0.00
C VAL A 208 5.09 -7.08 0.58
N SER A 209 6.16 -7.66 0.08
CA SER A 209 6.75 -8.92 0.53
C SER A 209 7.77 -8.70 1.65
N PHE A 210 7.34 -8.81 2.90
CA PHE A 210 8.17 -8.49 4.06
C PHE A 210 9.24 -9.53 4.36
N GLY A 211 8.90 -10.82 4.36
CA GLY A 211 9.89 -11.85 4.61
C GLY A 211 9.31 -13.26 4.65
N PRO A 212 10.15 -14.29 4.50
CA PRO A 212 9.68 -15.67 4.40
C PRO A 212 9.30 -16.29 5.75
N TYR A 213 9.57 -15.62 6.87
CA TYR A 213 9.38 -16.13 8.23
C TYR A 213 8.29 -15.36 8.97
N THR A 214 7.68 -16.00 9.97
CA THR A 214 6.67 -15.37 10.84
C THR A 214 7.18 -14.11 11.53
N SER A 215 8.47 -14.08 11.90
CA SER A 215 9.11 -12.92 12.54
C SER A 215 9.04 -11.65 11.69
N ALA A 216 8.95 -11.75 10.36
CA ALA A 216 8.80 -10.60 9.47
C ALA A 216 7.44 -9.88 9.64
N ALA A 217 6.47 -10.47 10.33
CA ALA A 217 5.22 -9.80 10.68
C ALA A 217 5.43 -8.53 11.53
N VAL A 218 6.56 -8.44 12.26
CA VAL A 218 6.93 -7.24 13.02
C VAL A 218 7.12 -6.02 12.13
N PHE A 219 7.47 -6.18 10.85
CA PHE A 219 7.60 -5.04 9.94
C PHE A 219 6.26 -4.34 9.66
N ALA A 220 5.15 -5.09 9.62
CA ALA A 220 3.80 -4.55 9.46
C ALA A 220 3.40 -3.71 10.69
N LEU A 221 3.56 -4.27 11.89
CA LEU A 221 3.20 -3.62 13.14
C LEU A 221 4.17 -2.47 13.47
N GLY A 222 5.44 -2.60 13.11
CA GLY A 222 6.45 -1.55 13.19
C GLY A 222 6.16 -0.39 12.25
N PHE A 223 5.68 -0.66 11.03
CA PHE A 223 5.19 0.38 10.12
C PHE A 223 4.00 1.14 10.73
N ALA A 224 2.98 0.42 11.21
CA ALA A 224 1.81 1.01 11.85
C ALA A 224 2.18 1.87 13.09
N THR A 225 3.14 1.38 13.88
CA THR A 225 3.67 2.10 15.05
C THR A 225 4.39 3.39 14.64
N ARG A 226 5.16 3.36 13.54
CA ARG A 226 5.80 4.56 12.98
C ARG A 226 4.79 5.57 12.45
N VAL A 227 3.75 5.14 11.74
CA VAL A 227 2.66 6.02 11.31
C VAL A 227 2.07 6.78 12.51
N ALA A 228 1.79 6.09 13.63
CA ALA A 228 1.28 6.74 14.84
C ALA A 228 2.26 7.75 15.47
N MET A 229 3.56 7.48 15.45
CA MET A 229 4.57 8.39 16.00
C MET A 229 4.83 9.59 15.10
N SER A 230 5.04 9.35 13.79
CA SER A 230 5.35 10.38 12.81
C SER A 230 4.17 11.30 12.55
N PHE A 231 2.96 10.73 12.49
CA PHE A 231 1.78 11.45 12.02
C PHE A 231 0.72 11.68 13.10
N GLY A 232 0.54 10.70 13.99
CA GLY A 232 -0.35 10.84 15.16
C GLY A 232 0.24 11.67 16.30
N GLY A 233 1.50 12.10 16.18
CA GLY A 233 2.24 12.80 17.23
C GLY A 233 2.36 11.99 18.51
N ALA A 234 2.34 10.66 18.42
CA ALA A 234 2.59 9.78 19.57
C ALA A 234 4.07 9.86 19.96
N LYS A 235 4.35 10.08 21.25
CA LYS A 235 5.72 10.11 21.74
C LYS A 235 6.23 8.69 21.98
N PRO A 236 7.52 8.42 21.78
CA PRO A 236 8.11 7.13 22.14
C PRO A 236 7.83 6.77 23.60
N GLY A 237 7.37 5.54 23.86
CA GLY A 237 6.98 5.05 25.18
C GLY A 237 5.55 5.40 25.62
N ASP A 238 4.83 6.27 24.89
CA ASP A 238 3.39 6.49 25.08
C ASP A 238 2.59 5.39 24.37
N PHE A 239 2.72 4.16 24.88
CA PHE A 239 2.10 2.98 24.27
C PHE A 239 0.59 3.16 24.08
N ARG A 240 -0.09 3.83 25.03
CA ARG A 240 -1.53 4.01 24.97
C ARG A 240 -1.92 4.85 23.75
N LYS A 241 -1.21 5.94 23.49
CA LYS A 241 -1.48 6.78 22.32
C LYS A 241 -1.16 6.05 21.02
N VAL A 242 -0.07 5.28 20.97
CA VAL A 242 0.29 4.45 19.80
C VAL A 242 -0.82 3.43 19.48
N LEU A 243 -1.27 2.67 20.48
CA LEU A 243 -2.27 1.61 20.26
C LEU A 243 -3.65 2.18 19.92
N ILE A 244 -4.10 3.25 20.59
CA ILE A 244 -5.38 3.90 20.29
C ILE A 244 -5.36 4.53 18.89
N TYR A 245 -4.28 5.20 18.51
CA TYR A 245 -4.15 5.77 17.17
C TYR A 245 -4.32 4.69 16.10
N ASN A 246 -3.61 3.57 16.25
CA ASN A 246 -3.69 2.46 15.29
C ASN A 246 -5.07 1.83 15.24
N LYS A 247 -5.71 1.61 16.40
CA LYS A 247 -7.09 1.12 16.48
C LYS A 247 -8.06 2.04 15.73
N ASP A 248 -7.91 3.36 15.86
CA ASP A 248 -8.92 4.30 15.38
C ASP A 248 -8.64 4.84 13.96
N ARG A 249 -7.37 4.82 13.51
CA ARG A 249 -6.95 5.46 12.24
C ARG A 249 -6.38 4.50 11.20
N VAL A 250 -5.80 3.37 11.60
CA VAL A 250 -5.18 2.42 10.66
C VAL A 250 -6.07 1.21 10.52
N PHE A 251 -6.83 1.10 9.42
CA PHE A 251 -7.78 0.01 9.20
C PHE A 251 -7.10 -1.29 8.78
N ALA A 252 -6.29 -1.85 9.70
CA ALA A 252 -5.55 -3.07 9.45
C ALA A 252 -6.17 -4.33 10.07
N PHE A 253 -5.95 -5.46 9.40
CA PHE A 253 -6.39 -6.79 9.82
C PHE A 253 -5.41 -7.86 9.33
N VAL A 254 -5.43 -9.03 9.96
CA VAL A 254 -4.58 -10.17 9.64
C VAL A 254 -5.39 -11.22 8.88
N LEU A 255 -4.85 -11.72 7.77
CA LEU A 255 -5.35 -12.90 7.07
C LEU A 255 -4.37 -14.06 7.36
N ALA A 256 -4.79 -15.01 8.18
CA ALA A 256 -4.03 -16.23 8.44
C ALA A 256 -4.45 -17.29 7.43
N LEU A 257 -3.60 -17.56 6.44
CA LEU A 257 -3.88 -18.47 5.33
C LEU A 257 -3.05 -19.75 5.51
N GLY A 258 -3.68 -20.79 6.05
CA GLY A 258 -3.07 -22.09 6.27
C GLY A 258 -3.00 -22.53 7.73
N PHE A 259 -2.07 -23.45 8.03
CA PHE A 259 -1.97 -24.05 9.35
C PHE A 259 -1.53 -23.04 10.43
N VAL A 260 -2.42 -22.75 11.36
CA VAL A 260 -2.16 -21.80 12.45
C VAL A 260 -1.40 -22.48 13.60
N SER A 261 -0.09 -22.25 13.65
CA SER A 261 0.80 -22.71 14.72
C SER A 261 0.62 -21.95 16.04
N ASP A 262 1.15 -22.48 17.15
CA ASP A 262 1.22 -21.78 18.44
C ASP A 262 1.90 -20.40 18.30
N GLU A 263 2.95 -20.32 17.47
CA GLU A 263 3.71 -19.11 17.14
C GLU A 263 2.86 -18.07 16.39
N TRP A 264 1.99 -18.52 15.47
CA TRP A 264 1.03 -17.64 14.81
C TRP A 264 -0.03 -17.12 15.77
N TYR A 265 -0.55 -17.95 16.67
CA TYR A 265 -1.47 -17.50 17.72
C TYR A 265 -0.84 -16.40 18.60
N ALA A 266 0.45 -16.53 18.91
CA ALA A 266 1.18 -15.53 19.69
C ALA A 266 1.30 -14.20 18.93
N ASN A 267 1.65 -14.25 17.65
CA ASN A 267 1.68 -13.07 16.77
C ASN A 267 0.31 -12.41 16.61
N ALA A 268 -0.74 -13.19 16.39
CA ALA A 268 -2.11 -12.69 16.29
C ALA A 268 -2.56 -12.00 17.59
N CYS A 269 -2.22 -12.56 18.77
CA CYS A 269 -2.45 -11.88 20.05
C CYS A 269 -1.66 -10.57 20.17
N GLY A 270 -0.46 -10.52 19.59
CA GLY A 270 0.30 -9.28 19.41
C GLY A 270 -0.49 -8.26 18.59
N ALA A 271 -0.96 -8.63 17.40
CA ALA A 271 -1.74 -7.75 16.51
C ALA A 271 -3.05 -7.26 17.14
N ILE A 272 -3.71 -8.09 17.95
CA ILE A 272 -4.92 -7.69 18.69
C ILE A 272 -4.63 -6.49 19.61
N ASN A 273 -3.43 -6.33 20.18
CA ASN A 273 -3.10 -5.13 20.98
C ASN A 273 -3.23 -3.82 20.17
N TRP A 274 -2.94 -3.85 18.87
CA TRP A 274 -3.10 -2.71 17.96
C TRP A 274 -4.56 -2.51 17.50
N GLY A 275 -5.48 -3.38 17.95
CA GLY A 275 -6.87 -3.39 17.50
C GLY A 275 -7.06 -4.09 16.16
N PHE A 276 -6.09 -4.87 15.68
CA PHE A 276 -6.15 -5.54 14.39
C PHE A 276 -6.72 -6.96 14.55
N PRO A 277 -7.91 -7.25 13.96
CA PRO A 277 -8.52 -8.57 14.05
C PRO A 277 -7.81 -9.57 13.15
N THR A 278 -7.97 -10.86 13.45
CA THR A 278 -7.45 -11.96 12.63
C THR A 278 -8.59 -12.75 12.00
N ILE A 279 -8.48 -13.00 10.70
CA ILE A 279 -9.41 -13.81 9.92
C ILE A 279 -8.63 -15.02 9.41
N ALA A 280 -9.13 -16.21 9.70
CA ALA A 280 -8.50 -17.47 9.33
C ALA A 280 -9.35 -18.27 8.33
N ASP A 281 -8.68 -18.90 7.37
CA ASP A 281 -9.28 -19.86 6.43
C ASP A 281 -9.58 -21.22 7.10
N THR A 282 -8.79 -21.57 8.11
CA THR A 282 -8.88 -22.86 8.81
C THR A 282 -9.93 -22.85 9.95
N PRO A 283 -10.48 -24.03 10.32
CA PRO A 283 -11.50 -24.16 11.36
C PRO A 283 -10.89 -24.12 12.78
N ILE A 284 -10.16 -23.05 13.08
CA ILE A 284 -9.66 -22.76 14.43
C ILE A 284 -10.79 -22.22 15.32
N PRO A 285 -10.64 -22.22 16.65
CA PRO A 285 -11.60 -21.55 17.52
C PRO A 285 -11.70 -20.03 17.26
N GLU A 286 -12.73 -19.38 17.81
CA GLU A 286 -12.96 -17.93 17.61
C GLU A 286 -12.79 -17.11 18.91
N VAL A 287 -12.61 -15.81 18.74
CA VAL A 287 -12.61 -14.81 19.83
C VAL A 287 -13.53 -13.67 19.42
N LEU A 288 -14.83 -13.88 19.66
CA LEU A 288 -15.90 -12.96 19.29
C LEU A 288 -16.13 -11.73 20.22
N PRO A 289 -15.71 -11.71 21.50
CA PRO A 289 -15.86 -10.51 22.31
C PRO A 289 -15.23 -9.28 21.65
N THR A 290 -15.78 -8.09 21.91
CA THR A 290 -15.28 -6.83 21.34
C THR A 290 -14.51 -6.00 22.37
N GLY A 291 -13.97 -4.85 21.97
CA GLY A 291 -13.48 -3.81 22.88
C GLY A 291 -12.04 -3.38 22.61
N ILE A 292 -11.19 -4.31 22.18
CA ILE A 292 -9.83 -3.99 21.70
C ILE A 292 -9.87 -3.75 20.19
N CYS A 293 -10.21 -4.80 19.41
CA CYS A 293 -10.69 -4.62 18.05
C CYS A 293 -12.05 -3.92 18.02
N THR A 294 -12.41 -3.37 16.86
CA THR A 294 -13.71 -2.73 16.62
C THR A 294 -14.86 -3.70 16.89
N TYR A 295 -14.81 -4.88 16.27
CA TYR A 295 -15.75 -5.97 16.47
C TYR A 295 -15.01 -7.19 17.01
N GLU A 296 -15.10 -8.35 16.36
CA GLU A 296 -14.48 -9.60 16.79
C GLU A 296 -12.95 -9.54 16.71
N HIS A 297 -12.25 -10.22 17.61
CA HIS A 297 -10.78 -10.32 17.56
C HIS A 297 -10.30 -11.42 16.63
N VAL A 298 -11.01 -12.56 16.59
CA VAL A 298 -10.67 -13.72 15.74
C VAL A 298 -11.95 -14.33 15.16
N VAL A 299 -12.01 -14.39 13.84
CA VAL A 299 -13.05 -15.07 13.05
C VAL A 299 -12.38 -16.16 12.21
N SER A 300 -12.99 -17.33 12.10
CA SER A 300 -12.35 -18.50 11.49
C SER A 300 -13.26 -19.22 10.49
N ASN A 301 -12.68 -20.21 9.80
CA ASN A 301 -13.37 -21.02 8.80
C ASN A 301 -14.04 -20.19 7.68
N VAL A 302 -13.38 -19.11 7.28
CA VAL A 302 -13.87 -18.20 6.23
C VAL A 302 -13.39 -18.70 4.87
N SER A 303 -14.30 -18.78 3.90
CA SER A 303 -13.95 -19.18 2.54
C SER A 303 -13.07 -18.13 1.87
N TYR A 304 -12.19 -18.52 0.94
CA TYR A 304 -11.33 -17.57 0.24
C TYR A 304 -12.11 -16.52 -0.58
N ASP A 305 -13.31 -16.87 -1.02
CA ASP A 305 -14.19 -15.98 -1.80
C ASP A 305 -14.84 -14.89 -0.93
N GLU A 306 -15.01 -15.13 0.37
CA GLU A 306 -15.63 -14.20 1.32
C GLU A 306 -14.61 -13.57 2.27
N MET A 307 -13.34 -14.02 2.20
CA MET A 307 -12.26 -13.68 3.13
C MET A 307 -12.08 -12.17 3.28
N VAL A 308 -11.93 -11.46 2.15
CA VAL A 308 -11.65 -10.02 2.14
C VAL A 308 -12.87 -9.24 2.62
N GLN A 309 -14.06 -9.56 2.12
CA GLN A 309 -15.30 -8.94 2.56
C GLN A 309 -15.51 -9.11 4.07
N LYS A 310 -15.28 -10.32 4.60
CA LYS A 310 -15.43 -10.60 6.03
C LYS A 310 -14.42 -9.81 6.85
N ALA A 311 -13.18 -9.72 6.39
CA ALA A 311 -12.15 -8.96 7.09
C ALA A 311 -12.46 -7.46 7.16
N ILE A 312 -12.97 -6.89 6.06
CA ILE A 312 -13.43 -5.50 5.97
C ILE A 312 -14.59 -5.24 6.96
N GLU A 313 -15.56 -6.15 7.01
CA GLU A 313 -16.70 -6.07 7.93
C GLU A 313 -16.23 -6.06 9.39
N VAL A 314 -15.41 -7.05 9.78
CA VAL A 314 -14.90 -7.21 11.15
C VAL A 314 -14.01 -6.04 11.58
N ARG A 315 -13.26 -5.46 10.63
CA ARG A 315 -12.44 -4.28 10.91
C ARG A 315 -13.28 -2.99 11.01
N GLY A 316 -14.49 -2.99 10.45
CA GLY A 316 -15.36 -1.82 10.36
C GLY A 316 -14.94 -0.83 9.28
N LEU A 317 -14.23 -1.29 8.24
CA LEU A 317 -13.82 -0.46 7.11
C LEU A 317 -15.01 -0.25 6.17
N LYS A 318 -15.31 1.01 5.83
CA LYS A 318 -16.27 1.35 4.79
C LYS A 318 -15.52 1.62 3.50
N VAL A 319 -15.73 0.78 2.50
CA VAL A 319 -15.06 0.96 1.20
C VAL A 319 -16.03 1.54 0.18
N THR A 320 -15.60 2.62 -0.47
CA THR A 320 -16.29 3.20 -1.61
C THR A 320 -15.65 2.65 -2.87
N VAL A 321 -16.34 1.77 -3.59
CA VAL A 321 -15.86 1.29 -4.89
C VAL A 321 -16.23 2.33 -5.94
N THR A 322 -15.24 2.78 -6.70
CA THR A 322 -15.48 3.65 -7.86
C THR A 322 -15.57 2.76 -9.09
N GLU A 323 -16.76 2.62 -9.65
CA GLU A 323 -16.94 1.88 -10.91
C GLU A 323 -16.59 2.78 -12.09
N VAL A 324 -15.62 2.37 -12.90
CA VAL A 324 -15.22 3.03 -14.15
C VAL A 324 -15.54 2.09 -15.31
N PRO A 325 -16.19 2.55 -16.39
CA PRO A 325 -16.68 1.68 -17.47
C PRO A 325 -15.55 1.26 -18.43
N ILE A 326 -14.66 0.41 -17.93
CA ILE A 326 -13.54 -0.19 -18.65
C ILE A 326 -13.41 -1.68 -18.31
N PRO A 327 -12.77 -2.50 -19.15
CA PRO A 327 -12.62 -3.94 -18.91
C PRO A 327 -11.44 -4.28 -17.98
N LEU A 328 -10.78 -3.27 -17.42
CA LEU A 328 -9.61 -3.41 -16.56
C LEU A 328 -10.01 -3.14 -15.11
N ASP A 329 -9.19 -3.63 -14.18
CA ASP A 329 -9.29 -3.10 -12.83
C ASP A 329 -8.86 -1.64 -12.80
N TYR A 330 -9.47 -0.90 -11.87
CA TYR A 330 -9.23 0.51 -11.70
C TYR A 330 -9.08 0.84 -10.22
N GLY A 331 -7.98 1.50 -9.85
CA GLY A 331 -7.70 1.91 -8.47
C GLY A 331 -6.28 2.44 -8.27
N ALA A 332 -6.06 3.17 -7.18
CA ALA A 332 -4.77 3.83 -6.93
C ALA A 332 -3.63 2.82 -6.71
N ALA A 333 -3.95 1.59 -6.29
CA ALA A 333 -2.98 0.52 -6.12
C ALA A 333 -2.24 0.12 -7.42
N PHE A 334 -2.81 0.39 -8.60
CA PHE A 334 -2.18 0.06 -9.89
C PHE A 334 -1.28 1.17 -10.43
N GLU A 335 -1.30 2.35 -9.82
CA GLU A 335 -0.57 3.53 -10.31
C GLU A 335 0.94 3.29 -10.49
N GLY A 336 1.51 2.48 -9.60
CA GLY A 336 2.93 2.16 -9.59
C GLY A 336 3.34 1.01 -10.52
N GLU A 337 2.41 0.39 -11.25
CA GLU A 337 2.74 -0.69 -12.19
C GLU A 337 3.64 -0.18 -13.31
N ARG A 338 4.61 -1.02 -13.71
CA ARG A 338 5.50 -0.68 -14.81
C ARG A 338 5.32 -1.66 -15.96
N VAL A 339 5.16 -1.12 -17.16
CA VAL A 339 5.12 -1.91 -18.40
C VAL A 339 6.49 -1.82 -19.08
N ARG A 340 7.22 -2.94 -19.18
CA ARG A 340 8.60 -2.99 -19.68
C ARG A 340 8.80 -4.13 -20.68
N GLY A 341 9.85 -4.02 -21.49
CA GLY A 341 10.38 -5.11 -22.31
C GLY A 341 9.32 -5.82 -23.16
N ALA A 342 9.25 -7.14 -22.99
CA ALA A 342 8.36 -8.02 -23.77
C ALA A 342 6.87 -7.84 -23.44
N ASP A 343 6.50 -7.15 -22.36
CA ASP A 343 5.11 -6.97 -21.94
C ASP A 343 4.42 -5.81 -22.66
N ILE A 344 5.19 -4.96 -23.34
CA ILE A 344 4.68 -3.80 -24.09
C ILE A 344 3.90 -4.30 -25.32
N TYR A 345 2.63 -3.91 -25.40
CA TYR A 345 1.82 -4.07 -26.61
C TYR A 345 1.87 -2.81 -27.48
N LEU A 346 1.62 -1.65 -26.88
CA LEU A 346 1.68 -0.35 -27.56
C LEU A 346 2.53 0.62 -26.74
N GLU A 347 3.33 1.43 -27.42
CA GLU A 347 4.11 2.51 -26.84
C GLU A 347 3.90 3.82 -27.61
N CYS A 348 3.54 4.90 -26.90
CA CYS A 348 3.30 6.23 -27.47
C CYS A 348 4.07 7.28 -26.68
N GLY A 349 4.81 8.17 -27.34
CA GLY A 349 5.59 9.20 -26.65
C GLY A 349 6.99 8.75 -26.25
N GLY A 350 7.50 9.27 -25.12
CA GLY A 350 8.79 8.85 -24.54
C GLY A 350 10.01 9.10 -25.43
N GLY A 351 9.93 10.12 -26.30
CA GLY A 351 10.95 10.42 -27.31
C GLY A 351 11.01 9.45 -28.50
N ARG A 352 10.11 8.46 -28.56
CA ARG A 352 10.02 7.51 -29.68
C ARG A 352 9.01 7.93 -30.74
N THR A 353 7.89 8.48 -30.29
CA THR A 353 6.87 9.15 -31.11
C THR A 353 6.44 10.43 -30.41
N GLN A 354 5.67 11.31 -31.08
CA GLN A 354 5.07 12.47 -30.42
C GLN A 354 3.87 12.01 -29.59
N MET A 355 3.80 12.45 -28.33
CA MET A 355 2.60 12.31 -27.51
C MET A 355 2.27 13.64 -26.85
N THR A 356 1.01 14.07 -26.98
CA THR A 356 0.54 15.36 -26.47
C THR A 356 -0.80 15.18 -25.77
N GLU A 357 -0.87 15.54 -24.50
CA GLU A 357 -2.11 15.72 -23.76
C GLU A 357 -2.43 17.22 -23.65
N PHE A 358 -3.68 17.58 -23.88
CA PHE A 358 -4.12 18.97 -23.88
C PHE A 358 -5.58 19.05 -23.43
N SER A 359 -5.93 20.12 -22.73
CA SER A 359 -7.30 20.39 -22.33
C SER A 359 -7.77 21.75 -22.82
N GLU A 360 -9.04 21.81 -23.24
CA GLU A 360 -9.70 23.02 -23.72
C GLU A 360 -11.00 23.27 -22.98
N MET A 361 -11.26 24.53 -22.65
CA MET A 361 -12.59 24.98 -22.26
C MET A 361 -13.41 25.28 -23.52
N LYS A 362 -14.66 24.83 -23.55
CA LYS A 362 -15.62 25.02 -24.64
C LYS A 362 -16.95 25.52 -24.10
N ARG A 363 -17.79 26.07 -24.98
CA ARG A 363 -19.17 26.40 -24.62
C ARG A 363 -20.01 25.14 -24.50
N MET A 364 -21.11 25.23 -23.75
CA MET A 364 -21.96 24.09 -23.42
C MET A 364 -22.60 23.42 -24.65
N ASP A 365 -22.80 24.17 -25.73
CA ASP A 365 -23.33 23.71 -27.03
C ASP A 365 -22.27 23.07 -27.93
N GLU A 366 -20.98 23.17 -27.59
CA GLU A 366 -19.86 22.63 -28.37
C GLU A 366 -19.34 21.30 -27.83
N VAL A 367 -19.87 20.82 -26.70
CA VAL A 367 -19.43 19.59 -26.02
C VAL A 367 -20.60 18.62 -25.88
N ASP A 368 -20.38 17.41 -26.39
CA ASP A 368 -21.26 16.25 -26.19
C ASP A 368 -20.73 15.43 -25.00
N ASP A 369 -21.43 15.48 -23.87
CA ASP A 369 -20.97 14.80 -22.65
C ASP A 369 -20.85 13.28 -22.86
N GLY A 370 -19.74 12.71 -22.39
CA GLY A 370 -19.44 11.29 -22.50
C GLY A 370 -19.02 10.84 -23.90
N LYS A 371 -18.94 11.75 -24.87
CA LYS A 371 -18.50 11.40 -26.23
C LYS A 371 -16.99 11.14 -26.23
N VAL A 372 -16.61 9.98 -26.74
CA VAL A 372 -15.21 9.59 -26.98
C VAL A 372 -15.04 9.32 -28.47
N GLU A 373 -14.05 9.98 -29.09
CA GLU A 373 -13.75 9.83 -30.51
C GLU A 373 -12.29 9.42 -30.70
N VAL A 374 -12.04 8.37 -31.48
CA VAL A 374 -10.68 7.92 -31.84
C VAL A 374 -10.47 8.18 -33.34
N PHE A 375 -9.46 8.97 -33.66
CA PHE A 375 -9.07 9.37 -35.00
C PHE A 375 -7.73 8.72 -35.36
N GLY A 376 -7.80 7.65 -36.15
CA GLY A 376 -6.64 6.87 -36.59
C GLY A 376 -6.69 5.41 -36.14
N PRO A 377 -5.56 4.67 -36.29
CA PRO A 377 -5.45 3.28 -35.84
C PRO A 377 -5.70 3.15 -34.34
N ASN A 378 -6.50 2.15 -33.96
CA ASN A 378 -6.75 1.79 -32.56
C ASN A 378 -5.89 0.57 -32.15
N ILE A 379 -6.00 0.13 -30.89
CA ILE A 379 -5.29 -1.02 -30.33
C ILE A 379 -5.40 -2.27 -31.22
N LYS A 380 -6.59 -2.53 -31.79
CA LYS A 380 -6.87 -3.74 -32.59
C LYS A 380 -6.26 -3.70 -33.99
N ASP A 381 -5.82 -2.53 -34.44
CA ASP A 381 -5.30 -2.30 -35.79
C ASP A 381 -3.77 -2.37 -35.84
N VAL A 382 -3.12 -2.65 -34.70
CA VAL A 382 -1.66 -2.68 -34.57
C VAL A 382 -1.17 -3.98 -33.95
N GLU A 383 0.05 -4.37 -34.31
CA GLU A 383 0.69 -5.57 -33.78
C GLU A 383 1.36 -5.30 -32.43
N PRO A 384 1.55 -6.31 -31.57
CA PRO A 384 2.29 -6.17 -30.32
C PRO A 384 3.70 -5.60 -30.53
N GLY A 385 4.08 -4.61 -29.71
CA GLY A 385 5.35 -3.88 -29.80
C GLY A 385 5.32 -2.67 -30.75
N SER A 386 4.14 -2.35 -31.31
CA SER A 386 3.95 -1.18 -32.17
C SER A 386 4.17 0.14 -31.42
N LYS A 387 4.47 1.18 -32.20
CA LYS A 387 4.64 2.55 -31.71
C LYS A 387 3.75 3.48 -32.51
N LEU A 388 2.94 4.27 -31.82
CA LEU A 388 2.06 5.26 -32.45
C LEU A 388 2.30 6.65 -31.86
N PRO A 389 2.13 7.73 -32.63
CA PRO A 389 1.91 9.04 -32.02
C PRO A 389 0.56 9.03 -31.27
N LEU A 390 0.41 9.86 -30.25
CA LEU A 390 -0.82 9.92 -29.47
C LEU A 390 -1.17 11.36 -29.05
N GLY A 391 -2.34 11.84 -29.46
CA GLY A 391 -2.94 13.07 -28.97
C GLY A 391 -4.11 12.77 -28.07
N ILE A 392 -4.13 13.26 -26.84
CA ILE A 392 -5.30 13.21 -25.94
C ILE A 392 -5.80 14.65 -25.77
N ASN A 393 -6.93 14.99 -26.38
CA ASN A 393 -7.56 16.28 -26.23
C ASN A 393 -8.84 16.16 -25.40
N VAL A 394 -8.88 16.83 -24.25
CA VAL A 394 -10.03 16.80 -23.34
C VAL A 394 -10.78 18.13 -23.43
N LEU A 395 -12.04 18.07 -23.82
CA LEU A 395 -12.92 19.22 -23.94
C LEU A 395 -13.81 19.29 -22.69
N PHE A 396 -13.69 20.39 -21.95
CA PHE A 396 -14.48 20.67 -20.76
C PHE A 396 -15.51 21.76 -21.05
N ALA A 397 -16.72 21.57 -20.56
CA ALA A 397 -17.69 22.65 -20.42
C ALA A 397 -18.29 22.63 -19.01
N GLY A 398 -18.40 23.79 -18.38
CA GLY A 398 -18.95 23.95 -17.05
C GLY A 398 -19.33 25.39 -16.78
N ARG A 399 -20.37 25.63 -15.99
CA ARG A 399 -20.77 27.00 -15.61
C ARG A 399 -19.74 27.70 -14.73
N GLU A 400 -19.14 26.93 -13.83
CA GLU A 400 -18.10 27.39 -12.90
C GLU A 400 -16.68 27.08 -13.41
N MET A 401 -16.56 26.52 -14.62
CA MET A 401 -15.28 26.17 -15.22
C MET A 401 -14.54 27.44 -15.67
N GLN A 402 -13.21 27.45 -15.50
CA GLN A 402 -12.35 28.56 -15.89
C GLN A 402 -11.11 28.03 -16.62
N GLU A 403 -10.53 28.83 -17.53
CA GLU A 403 -9.29 28.44 -18.23
C GLU A 403 -8.13 28.16 -17.25
N ASP A 404 -8.14 28.79 -16.08
CA ASP A 404 -7.14 28.63 -15.02
C ASP A 404 -7.16 27.27 -14.34
N PHE A 405 -8.26 26.53 -14.45
CA PHE A 405 -8.36 25.16 -13.93
C PHE A 405 -7.77 24.13 -14.89
N LEU A 406 -7.56 24.46 -16.17
CA LEU A 406 -7.07 23.51 -17.17
C LEU A 406 -5.74 22.86 -16.78
N PRO A 407 -4.71 23.58 -16.29
CA PRO A 407 -3.45 22.94 -15.88
C PRO A 407 -3.63 21.96 -14.71
N ILE A 408 -4.59 22.22 -13.82
CA ILE A 408 -4.90 21.34 -12.68
C ILE A 408 -5.53 20.04 -13.19
N LEU A 409 -6.49 20.14 -14.11
CA LEU A 409 -7.15 18.98 -14.73
C LEU A 409 -6.19 18.17 -15.61
N GLU A 410 -5.35 18.85 -16.41
CA GLU A 410 -4.32 18.21 -17.24
C GLU A 410 -3.37 17.37 -16.38
N ARG A 411 -2.98 17.87 -15.20
CA ARG A 411 -2.12 17.12 -14.29
C ARG A 411 -2.76 15.82 -13.79
N GLN A 412 -4.10 15.76 -13.69
CA GLN A 412 -4.81 14.55 -13.25
C GLN A 412 -4.80 13.44 -14.31
N ILE A 413 -4.66 13.76 -15.60
CA ILE A 413 -4.62 12.76 -16.68
C ILE A 413 -3.59 11.66 -16.37
N HIS A 414 -2.44 12.06 -15.82
CA HIS A 414 -1.41 11.13 -15.39
C HIS A 414 -1.89 10.13 -14.35
N HIS A 415 -2.50 10.59 -13.24
CA HIS A 415 -2.98 9.70 -12.18
C HIS A 415 -4.12 8.83 -12.69
N LEU A 416 -5.09 9.44 -13.38
CA LEU A 416 -6.30 8.77 -13.83
C LEU A 416 -6.01 7.63 -14.82
N ILE A 417 -5.05 7.80 -15.73
CA ILE A 417 -4.65 6.73 -16.65
C ILE A 417 -3.87 5.63 -15.92
N ASN A 418 -2.95 5.99 -15.01
CA ASN A 418 -2.15 5.01 -14.27
C ASN A 418 -2.98 4.16 -13.29
N TYR A 419 -4.15 4.61 -12.86
CA TYR A 419 -5.05 3.81 -12.02
C TYR A 419 -5.64 2.59 -12.74
N ALA A 420 -5.59 2.54 -14.07
CA ALA A 420 -6.02 1.38 -14.84
C ALA A 420 -4.89 0.35 -14.93
N GLN A 421 -5.17 -0.87 -14.46
CA GLN A 421 -4.20 -1.97 -14.45
C GLN A 421 -3.60 -2.23 -15.84
N GLY A 422 -2.27 -2.33 -15.92
CA GLY A 422 -1.55 -2.60 -17.16
C GLY A 422 -1.35 -1.39 -18.08
N LEU A 423 -1.72 -0.19 -17.65
CA LEU A 423 -1.35 1.06 -18.30
C LEU A 423 -0.21 1.74 -17.51
N MET A 424 0.70 2.41 -18.22
CA MET A 424 1.76 3.21 -17.61
C MET A 424 1.88 4.54 -18.35
N HIS A 425 1.56 5.63 -17.66
CA HIS A 425 1.65 7.00 -18.16
C HIS A 425 2.73 7.77 -17.40
N ILE A 426 3.64 8.46 -18.10
CA ILE A 426 4.71 9.27 -17.51
C ILE A 426 4.82 10.59 -18.27
N GLY A 427 5.24 11.64 -17.58
CA GLY A 427 5.40 12.96 -18.19
C GLY A 427 4.11 13.75 -18.14
N GLN A 428 4.09 14.83 -18.91
CA GLN A 428 2.96 15.75 -18.99
C GLN A 428 3.00 16.52 -20.32
N ARG A 429 1.92 17.23 -20.66
CA ARG A 429 1.88 18.15 -21.81
C ARG A 429 2.27 17.43 -23.12
N ASP A 430 3.23 17.96 -23.88
CA ASP A 430 3.72 17.43 -25.16
C ASP A 430 4.95 16.52 -25.04
N ILE A 431 5.30 16.11 -23.82
CA ILE A 431 6.40 15.19 -23.51
C ILE A 431 5.92 13.96 -22.74
N ALA A 432 4.63 13.67 -22.83
CA ALA A 432 4.01 12.51 -22.20
C ALA A 432 4.49 11.19 -22.84
N TRP A 433 4.27 10.10 -22.13
CA TRP A 433 4.70 8.75 -22.50
C TRP A 433 3.72 7.73 -21.96
N LEU A 434 3.06 6.99 -22.84
CA LEU A 434 2.14 5.92 -22.51
C LEU A 434 2.71 4.56 -22.96
N ARG A 435 2.55 3.56 -22.11
CA ARG A 435 2.67 2.13 -22.48
C ARG A 435 1.41 1.39 -22.09
N VAL A 436 0.99 0.48 -22.97
CA VAL A 436 -0.13 -0.44 -22.77
C VAL A 436 0.42 -1.86 -22.74
N SER A 437 0.10 -2.63 -21.71
CA SER A 437 0.54 -4.02 -21.58
C SER A 437 -0.25 -4.96 -22.49
N LYS A 438 0.36 -6.10 -22.87
CA LYS A 438 -0.33 -7.19 -23.57
C LYS A 438 -1.54 -7.69 -22.80
N GLN A 439 -1.41 -7.81 -21.48
CA GLN A 439 -2.49 -8.26 -20.60
C GLN A 439 -3.69 -7.31 -20.61
N ALA A 440 -3.46 -5.99 -20.67
CA ALA A 440 -4.56 -5.02 -20.77
C ALA A 440 -5.34 -5.21 -22.08
N VAL A 441 -4.64 -5.43 -23.19
CA VAL A 441 -5.27 -5.69 -24.50
C VAL A 441 -6.02 -7.02 -24.53
N GLU A 442 -5.47 -8.09 -23.93
CA GLU A 442 -6.13 -9.39 -23.79
C GLU A 442 -7.44 -9.30 -23.01
N LYS A 443 -7.50 -8.43 -21.99
CA LYS A 443 -8.74 -8.13 -21.25
C LYS A 443 -9.73 -7.29 -22.04
N GLY A 444 -9.36 -6.77 -23.21
CA GLY A 444 -10.23 -6.01 -24.10
C GLY A 444 -10.03 -4.50 -24.06
N PHE A 445 -8.91 -4.01 -23.52
CA PHE A 445 -8.59 -2.58 -23.55
C PHE A 445 -8.48 -2.06 -25.00
N THR A 446 -8.87 -0.80 -25.17
CA THR A 446 -8.86 -0.04 -26.43
C THR A 446 -8.65 1.43 -26.08
N LEU A 447 -8.29 2.27 -27.04
CA LEU A 447 -8.00 3.68 -26.75
C LEU A 447 -9.25 4.43 -26.24
N GLU A 448 -10.46 4.05 -26.65
CA GLU A 448 -11.71 4.63 -26.15
C GLU A 448 -11.82 4.57 -24.62
N HIS A 449 -11.27 3.52 -24.00
CA HIS A 449 -11.30 3.36 -22.56
C HIS A 449 -10.52 4.45 -21.82
N ILE A 450 -9.52 5.09 -22.45
CA ILE A 450 -8.88 6.29 -21.89
C ILE A 450 -9.92 7.42 -21.77
N GLY A 451 -10.74 7.63 -22.80
CA GLY A 451 -11.80 8.63 -22.77
C GLY A 451 -12.86 8.33 -21.71
N ASN A 452 -13.23 7.05 -21.56
CA ASN A 452 -14.17 6.61 -20.52
C ASN A 452 -13.64 6.86 -19.10
N ILE A 453 -12.35 6.59 -18.86
CA ILE A 453 -11.68 6.86 -17.59
C ILE A 453 -11.74 8.35 -17.28
N LEU A 454 -11.30 9.19 -18.21
CA LEU A 454 -11.23 10.63 -18.01
C LEU A 454 -12.62 11.22 -17.78
N HIS A 455 -13.63 10.84 -18.58
CA HIS A 455 -15.02 11.28 -18.37
C HIS A 455 -15.54 10.93 -16.97
N ALA A 456 -15.47 9.65 -16.59
CA ALA A 456 -16.01 9.18 -15.32
C ALA A 456 -15.33 9.87 -14.11
N MET A 457 -14.01 9.97 -14.15
CA MET A 457 -13.24 10.46 -13.01
C MET A 457 -13.23 11.98 -12.89
N PHE A 458 -13.20 12.72 -14.00
CA PHE A 458 -13.36 14.18 -13.95
C PHE A 458 -14.73 14.58 -13.40
N HIS A 459 -15.80 13.88 -13.77
CA HIS A 459 -17.13 14.10 -13.19
C HIS A 459 -17.17 13.78 -11.69
N LYS A 460 -16.55 12.68 -11.28
CA LYS A 460 -16.52 12.28 -9.87
C LYS A 460 -15.76 13.29 -9.01
N ASP A 461 -14.56 13.67 -9.42
CA ASP A 461 -13.63 14.43 -8.57
C ASP A 461 -13.82 15.95 -8.71
N PHE A 462 -14.33 16.40 -9.87
CA PHE A 462 -14.45 17.82 -10.23
C PHE A 462 -15.86 18.22 -10.72
N GLY A 463 -16.88 17.39 -10.53
CA GLY A 463 -18.26 17.67 -10.97
C GLY A 463 -18.91 18.92 -10.35
N ALA A 464 -18.26 19.55 -9.36
CA ALA A 464 -18.66 20.86 -8.86
C ALA A 464 -18.29 22.02 -9.81
N ILE A 465 -17.27 21.85 -10.65
CA ILE A 465 -16.77 22.88 -11.57
C ILE A 465 -17.09 22.59 -13.05
N LEU A 466 -17.22 21.32 -13.43
CA LEU A 466 -17.49 20.90 -14.81
C LEU A 466 -18.84 20.18 -14.93
N ASP A 467 -19.53 20.42 -16.04
CA ASP A 467 -20.84 19.84 -16.36
C ASP A 467 -20.76 18.81 -17.50
N LYS A 468 -19.78 18.94 -18.40
CA LYS A 468 -19.58 18.04 -19.54
C LYS A 468 -18.11 17.79 -19.83
N VAL A 469 -17.80 16.54 -20.21
CA VAL A 469 -16.47 16.13 -20.69
C VAL A 469 -16.62 15.35 -21.99
N GLN A 470 -15.88 15.76 -23.02
CA GLN A 470 -15.70 15.02 -24.27
C GLN A 470 -14.20 14.75 -24.48
N VAL A 471 -13.85 13.57 -24.97
CA VAL A 471 -12.45 13.19 -25.19
C VAL A 471 -12.23 12.85 -26.66
N GLN A 472 -11.19 13.43 -27.24
CA GLN A 472 -10.75 13.15 -28.60
C GLN A 472 -9.34 12.56 -28.54
N ILE A 473 -9.18 11.40 -29.15
CA ILE A 473 -7.93 10.65 -29.18
C ILE A 473 -7.44 10.60 -30.62
N PHE A 474 -6.21 11.02 -30.85
CA PHE A 474 -5.60 11.06 -32.18
C PHE A 474 -4.41 10.10 -32.21
N THR A 475 -4.36 9.22 -33.21
CA THR A 475 -3.21 8.35 -33.48
C THR A 475 -2.64 8.53 -34.89
N GLU A 476 -3.26 9.38 -35.70
CA GLU A 476 -2.72 9.85 -36.97
C GLU A 476 -1.64 10.91 -36.76
N GLN A 477 -0.46 10.71 -37.34
CA GLN A 477 0.70 11.60 -37.17
C GLN A 477 0.37 13.08 -37.41
N ASP A 478 -0.27 13.42 -38.53
CA ASP A 478 -0.57 14.81 -38.89
C ASP A 478 -1.51 15.46 -37.87
N LYS A 479 -2.52 14.71 -37.38
CA LYS A 479 -3.45 15.19 -36.36
C LYS A 479 -2.80 15.39 -35.00
N VAL A 480 -1.89 14.50 -34.61
CA VAL A 480 -1.12 14.66 -33.37
C VAL A 480 -0.20 15.89 -33.47
N MET A 481 0.41 16.14 -34.63
CA MET A 481 1.24 17.33 -34.85
C MET A 481 0.42 18.62 -34.81
N GLU A 482 -0.75 18.68 -35.46
CA GLU A 482 -1.69 19.81 -35.36
C GLU A 482 -2.07 20.11 -33.90
N LEU A 483 -2.42 19.08 -33.12
CA LEU A 483 -2.72 19.23 -31.69
C LEU A 483 -1.50 19.74 -30.92
N THR A 484 -0.31 19.24 -31.24
CA THR A 484 0.95 19.60 -30.56
C THR A 484 1.31 21.06 -30.77
N GLU A 485 1.18 21.58 -31.99
CA GLU A 485 1.43 23.00 -32.27
C GLU A 485 0.50 23.90 -31.49
N LYS A 486 -0.80 23.58 -31.49
CA LYS A 486 -1.82 24.29 -30.71
C LYS A 486 -1.54 24.23 -29.20
N ALA A 487 -1.23 23.04 -28.68
CA ALA A 487 -0.95 22.84 -27.27
C ALA A 487 0.29 23.63 -26.83
N ARG A 488 1.37 23.62 -27.62
CA ARG A 488 2.59 24.40 -27.35
C ARG A 488 2.35 25.90 -27.30
N GLU A 489 1.49 26.43 -28.16
CA GLU A 489 1.11 27.85 -28.09
C GLU A 489 0.38 28.17 -26.78
N ALA A 490 -0.57 27.33 -26.38
CA ALA A 490 -1.30 27.49 -25.12
C ALA A 490 -0.38 27.35 -23.90
N PHE A 491 0.49 26.35 -23.88
CA PHE A 491 1.48 26.15 -22.81
C PHE A 491 2.42 27.34 -22.70
N ARG A 492 2.92 27.88 -23.82
CA ARG A 492 3.76 29.06 -23.81
C ARG A 492 3.04 30.27 -23.18
N LYS A 493 1.79 30.52 -23.55
CA LYS A 493 0.99 31.62 -22.95
C LYS A 493 0.80 31.43 -21.44
N ARG A 494 0.55 30.19 -20.99
CA ARG A 494 0.41 29.84 -19.56
C ARG A 494 1.73 30.05 -18.80
N ASP A 495 2.85 29.62 -19.38
CA ASP A 495 4.18 29.78 -18.80
C ASP A 495 4.59 31.26 -18.75
N GLU A 496 4.32 32.04 -19.81
CA GLU A 496 4.56 33.50 -19.86
C GLU A 496 3.77 34.25 -18.78
N ARG A 497 2.52 33.83 -18.50
CA ARG A 497 1.71 34.44 -17.44
C ARG A 497 2.33 34.24 -16.05
N ILE A 498 2.82 33.04 -15.76
CA ILE A 498 3.43 32.72 -14.47
C ILE A 498 4.82 33.35 -14.34
N ALA A 499 5.59 33.43 -15.44
CA ALA A 499 6.94 33.99 -15.44
C ALA A 499 7.00 35.46 -15.00
N GLY A 500 5.90 36.19 -15.11
CA GLY A 500 5.77 37.59 -14.65
C GLY A 500 5.28 37.76 -13.21
N MET A 501 4.88 36.70 -12.52
CA MET A 501 4.41 36.78 -11.12
C MET A 501 5.61 36.75 -10.17
N THR A 502 5.73 37.76 -9.31
CA THR A 502 6.72 37.81 -8.22
C THR A 502 6.02 37.83 -6.86
N ASP A 503 6.74 37.42 -5.80
CA ASP A 503 6.20 37.44 -4.44
C ASP A 503 5.81 38.86 -4.02
N GLU A 504 6.46 39.90 -4.56
CA GLU A 504 6.18 41.31 -4.29
C GLU A 504 4.92 41.85 -4.99
N ASP A 505 4.49 41.21 -6.08
CA ASP A 505 3.32 41.64 -6.86
C ASP A 505 2.00 41.07 -6.32
N GLU A 506 2.05 40.14 -5.37
CA GLU A 506 0.89 39.41 -4.87
C GLU A 506 0.58 39.73 -3.40
N GLU A 507 -0.66 40.12 -3.11
CA GLU A 507 -1.11 40.42 -1.74
C GLU A 507 -1.66 39.18 -1.00
N THR A 508 -1.90 38.07 -1.72
CA THR A 508 -2.55 36.88 -1.19
C THR A 508 -1.71 35.62 -1.42
N TYR A 509 -1.30 34.97 -0.33
CA TYR A 509 -0.67 33.66 -0.38
C TYR A 509 -1.67 32.56 0.00
N TYR A 510 -1.52 31.38 -0.61
CA TYR A 510 -2.33 30.20 -0.31
C TYR A 510 -1.56 29.26 0.62
N SER A 511 -2.12 28.97 1.79
CA SER A 511 -1.62 27.91 2.65
C SER A 511 -2.23 26.56 2.26
N CYS A 512 -1.45 25.48 2.28
CA CYS A 512 -1.96 24.13 2.04
C CYS A 512 -1.93 23.32 3.33
N THR A 513 -3.10 23.07 3.91
CA THR A 513 -3.25 22.25 5.12
C THR A 513 -3.58 20.80 4.82
N LEU A 514 -3.48 20.35 3.57
CA LEU A 514 -3.70 18.95 3.19
C LEU A 514 -2.83 18.01 4.04
N CYS A 515 -1.60 18.45 4.31
CA CYS A 515 -0.66 17.74 5.17
C CYS A 515 -0.99 17.79 6.67
N GLN A 516 -1.94 18.62 7.13
CA GLN A 516 -2.37 18.62 8.55
C GLN A 516 -3.12 17.36 8.95
N SER A 517 -3.62 16.61 7.98
CA SER A 517 -4.11 15.25 8.20
C SER A 517 -3.08 14.45 9.01
N PHE A 518 -1.78 14.60 8.70
CA PHE A 518 -0.67 13.85 9.29
C PHE A 518 0.38 14.69 10.03
N ALA A 519 0.42 16.00 9.82
CA ALA A 519 1.32 16.91 10.54
C ALA A 519 0.46 18.01 11.16
N PRO A 520 -0.17 17.78 12.33
CA PRO A 520 -1.26 18.61 12.85
C PRO A 520 -0.93 20.10 13.04
N SER A 521 0.36 20.45 13.07
CA SER A 521 0.85 21.82 13.23
C SER A 521 1.52 22.40 11.97
N HIS A 522 1.51 21.70 10.83
CA HIS A 522 2.12 22.16 9.58
C HIS A 522 1.12 23.00 8.76
N VAL A 523 1.58 24.10 8.16
CA VAL A 523 0.83 25.00 7.26
C VAL A 523 1.78 25.47 6.18
#